data_AF-A0A8J1JPY0-F1
#
_entry.id   AF-A0A8J1JPY0-F1
#
_cell.length_a   1.000
_cell.length_b   1.000
_cell.length_c   1.000
_cell.angle_alpha   90.00
_cell.angle_beta   90.00
_cell.angle_gamma   90.00
#
_symmetry.space_group_name_H-M   'P 1'
#
loop_
_entity.id
_entity.type
_entity.pdbx_description
1 polymer ?
#
loop_
_entity_poly.entity_id
_entity_poly.type
_entity_poly.pdbx_seq_one_letter_code
_entity_poly.pdbx_strand_id
1 'polypeptide(L)'
;MISYLDKYESKNTMYHHCIINKLLSHGVPLPNWLINRYKAMDAAELLRLYLKYDLLEEAAELVLEYVDALLGKGHQYFGIQAPLSATSQLVWFPYSAIDHLRLALGENENNQHNQAILGKLQRKMDEYFQKLKKATDDYKKLVQKPVRA
;
A
#
# COMPACT_ATOMS: atom_id res chain seq x y z
N MET A 1 -8.71 -5.75 25.73
CA MET A 1 -8.26 -4.66 26.62
C MET A 1 -8.21 -3.40 25.80
N ILE A 2 -9.02 -2.40 26.14
CA ILE A 2 -9.00 -1.09 25.48
C ILE A 2 -7.76 -0.36 26.02
N SER A 3 -6.74 -0.24 25.19
CA SER A 3 -5.48 0.43 25.54
C SER A 3 -5.79 1.89 25.87
N TYR A 4 -5.14 2.46 26.90
CA TYR A 4 -5.33 3.86 27.33
C TYR A 4 -5.27 4.88 26.18
N LEU A 5 -4.54 4.53 25.11
CA LEU A 5 -4.46 5.29 23.86
C LEU A 5 -5.83 5.50 23.20
N ASP A 6 -6.68 4.48 23.14
CA ASP A 6 -7.98 4.51 22.44
C ASP A 6 -8.98 5.47 23.13
N LYS A 7 -8.75 5.78 24.42
CA LYS A 7 -9.60 6.67 25.23
C LYS A 7 -9.27 8.16 25.05
N TYR A 8 -8.06 8.48 24.58
CA TYR A 8 -7.58 9.86 24.38
C TYR A 8 -7.07 10.10 22.96
N GLU A 9 -7.38 9.21 22.02
CA GLU A 9 -6.87 9.29 20.66
C GLU A 9 -7.49 10.48 19.94
N SER A 10 -6.70 11.55 19.84
CA SER A 10 -7.02 12.63 18.92
C SER A 10 -6.96 12.07 17.50
N LYS A 11 -7.98 12.30 16.67
CA LYS A 11 -8.00 11.97 15.23
C LYS A 11 -6.91 12.69 14.39
N ASN A 12 -5.95 13.32 15.06
CA ASN A 12 -5.01 14.25 14.48
C ASN A 12 -3.77 13.49 14.01
N THR A 13 -3.71 13.22 12.71
CA THR A 13 -2.61 12.52 12.02
C THR A 13 -1.24 13.15 12.24
N MET A 14 -1.20 14.45 12.55
CA MET A 14 0.03 15.21 12.78
C MET A 14 0.89 14.68 13.93
N TYR A 15 0.28 14.21 15.02
CA TYR A 15 1.04 13.67 16.15
C TYR A 15 1.69 12.33 15.80
N HIS A 16 0.94 11.45 15.14
CA HIS A 16 1.48 10.18 14.65
C HIS A 16 2.60 10.40 13.65
N HIS A 17 2.44 11.34 12.72
CA HIS A 17 3.48 11.71 11.76
C HIS A 17 4.77 12.21 12.46
N CYS A 18 4.62 13.06 13.48
CA CYS A 18 5.76 13.58 14.24
C CYS A 18 6.49 12.45 15.00
N ILE A 19 5.75 11.58 15.68
CA ILE A 19 6.31 10.44 16.42
C ILE A 19 7.04 9.50 15.48
N ILE A 20 6.43 9.15 14.34
CA ILE A 20 7.05 8.27 13.33
C ILE A 20 8.33 8.90 12.78
N ASN A 21 8.29 10.18 12.37
CA ASN A 21 9.51 10.85 11.90
C ASN A 21 10.60 10.87 12.97
N LYS A 22 10.25 11.12 14.22
CA LYS A 22 11.22 11.16 15.31
C LYS A 22 11.83 9.78 15.55
N LEU A 23 11.03 8.73 15.60
CA LEU A 23 11.50 7.35 15.78
C LEU A 23 12.40 6.90 14.63
N LEU A 24 11.97 7.14 13.38
CA LEU A 24 12.74 6.81 12.19
C LEU A 24 14.04 7.61 12.09
N SER A 25 14.02 8.89 12.49
CA SER A 25 15.25 9.71 12.57
C SER A 25 16.26 9.17 13.60
N HIS A 26 15.79 8.44 14.60
CA HIS A 26 16.63 7.77 15.60
C HIS A 26 16.97 6.31 15.23
N GLY A 27 16.55 5.83 14.04
CA GLY A 27 16.77 4.45 13.59
C GLY A 27 16.03 3.40 14.42
N VAL A 28 15.00 3.80 15.17
CA VAL A 28 14.22 2.89 16.01
C VAL A 28 13.13 2.22 15.17
N PRO A 29 13.01 0.88 15.17
CA PRO A 29 11.95 0.19 14.45
C PRO A 29 10.58 0.60 15.00
N LEU A 30 9.63 0.83 14.09
CA LEU A 30 8.29 1.27 14.45
C LEU A 30 7.48 0.11 15.07
N PRO A 31 6.73 0.35 16.16
CA PRO A 31 5.84 -0.66 16.71
C PRO A 31 4.73 -1.07 15.72
N ASN A 32 4.45 -2.37 15.61
CA ASN A 32 3.43 -2.91 14.69
C ASN A 32 2.04 -2.27 14.87
N TRP A 33 1.65 -1.92 16.09
CA TRP A 33 0.36 -1.27 16.34
C TRP A 33 0.27 0.14 15.73
N LEU A 34 1.39 0.87 15.67
CA LEU A 34 1.47 2.21 15.11
C LEU A 34 1.44 2.16 13.58
N ILE A 35 2.18 1.20 13.00
CA ILE A 35 2.18 0.92 11.56
C ILE A 35 0.76 0.58 11.10
N ASN A 36 0.09 -0.35 11.78
CA ASN A 36 -1.27 -0.78 11.41
C ASN A 36 -2.30 0.36 11.50
N ARG A 37 -2.19 1.23 12.50
CA ARG A 37 -3.03 2.44 12.59
C ARG A 37 -2.78 3.38 11.41
N TYR A 38 -1.51 3.62 11.07
CA TYR A 38 -1.15 4.52 9.98
C TYR A 38 -1.54 3.96 8.60
N LYS A 39 -1.37 2.65 8.39
CA LYS A 39 -1.85 1.91 7.21
C LYS A 39 -3.33 2.13 6.95
N ALA A 40 -4.14 2.19 8.01
CA ALA A 40 -5.59 2.42 7.91
C ALA A 40 -5.98 3.89 7.65
N MET A 41 -5.09 4.85 7.94
CA MET A 41 -5.34 6.28 7.74
C MET A 41 -4.80 6.80 6.40
N ASP A 42 -3.50 6.60 6.15
CA ASP A 42 -2.83 7.00 4.91
C ASP A 42 -1.60 6.10 4.64
N ALA A 43 -1.81 5.06 3.83
CA ALA A 43 -0.73 4.16 3.43
C ALA A 43 0.29 4.81 2.49
N ALA A 44 -0.10 5.83 1.72
CA ALA A 44 0.79 6.46 0.76
C ALA A 44 1.79 7.40 1.44
N GLU A 45 1.35 8.10 2.49
CA GLU A 45 2.25 8.88 3.33
C GLU A 45 3.23 7.99 4.09
N LEU A 46 2.79 6.83 4.60
CA LEU A 46 3.69 5.85 5.20
C LEU A 46 4.77 5.35 4.23
N LEU A 47 4.38 5.05 2.99
CA LEU A 47 5.33 4.65 1.94
C LEU A 47 6.37 5.74 1.67
N ARG A 48 5.94 7.02 1.59
CA ARG A 48 6.85 8.16 1.44
C ARG A 48 7.81 8.31 2.61
N LEU A 49 7.34 8.04 3.84
CA LEU A 49 8.21 8.05 5.01
C LEU A 49 9.25 6.94 4.93
N TYR A 50 8.88 5.71 4.61
CA TYR A 50 9.87 4.63 4.46
C TYR A 50 10.92 4.93 3.41
N LEU A 51 10.53 5.48 2.26
CA LEU A 51 11.47 5.92 1.22
C LEU A 51 12.38 7.06 1.70
N LYS A 52 11.88 7.99 2.51
CA LYS A 52 12.69 9.11 3.05
C LYS A 52 13.82 8.63 3.97
N TYR A 53 13.65 7.50 4.64
CA TYR A 53 14.64 6.93 5.56
C TYR A 53 15.36 5.71 4.96
N ASP A 54 15.30 5.50 3.64
CA ASP A 54 15.92 4.38 2.92
C ASP A 54 15.53 2.98 3.43
N LEU A 55 14.34 2.85 4.02
CA LEU A 55 13.77 1.57 4.48
C LEU A 55 13.10 0.83 3.33
N LEU A 56 13.90 0.35 2.38
CA LEU A 56 13.42 -0.24 1.12
C LEU A 56 12.65 -1.54 1.31
N GLU A 57 13.06 -2.38 2.27
CA GLU A 57 12.41 -3.67 2.55
C GLU A 57 10.98 -3.47 3.10
N GLU A 58 10.85 -2.64 4.14
CA GLU A 58 9.56 -2.25 4.74
C GLU A 58 8.65 -1.56 3.72
N ALA A 59 9.21 -0.69 2.88
CA ALA A 59 8.48 -0.03 1.81
C ALA A 59 7.93 -1.05 0.78
N ALA A 60 8.73 -2.04 0.41
CA ALA A 60 8.30 -3.07 -0.53
C ALA A 60 7.25 -4.00 0.06
N GLU A 61 7.41 -4.43 1.31
CA GLU A 61 6.41 -5.23 2.01
C GLU A 61 5.08 -4.49 2.13
N LEU A 62 5.10 -3.20 2.47
CA LEU A 62 3.93 -2.35 2.50
C LEU A 62 3.20 -2.29 1.14
N VAL A 63 3.95 -2.15 0.04
CA VAL A 63 3.34 -2.11 -1.31
C VAL A 63 2.77 -3.47 -1.69
N LEU A 64 3.45 -4.58 -1.37
CA LEU A 64 2.96 -5.93 -1.62
C LEU A 64 1.64 -6.17 -0.88
N GLU A 65 1.58 -5.84 0.41
CA GLU A 65 0.38 -5.91 1.22
C GLU A 65 -0.74 -5.00 0.68
N TYR A 66 -0.40 -3.79 0.23
CA TYR A 66 -1.38 -2.85 -0.33
C TYR A 66 -1.98 -3.36 -1.63
N VAL A 67 -1.17 -3.94 -2.52
CA VAL A 67 -1.65 -4.58 -3.76
C VAL A 67 -2.53 -5.78 -3.42
N ASP A 68 -2.16 -6.61 -2.44
CA ASP A 68 -2.99 -7.73 -1.99
C ASP A 68 -4.33 -7.23 -1.40
N ALA A 69 -4.31 -6.13 -0.65
CA ALA A 69 -5.51 -5.48 -0.12
C ALA A 69 -6.44 -4.98 -1.23
N LEU A 70 -5.88 -4.37 -2.29
CA LEU A 70 -6.65 -3.98 -3.47
C LEU A 70 -7.26 -5.19 -4.19
N LEU A 71 -6.54 -6.31 -4.24
CA LEU A 71 -7.01 -7.58 -4.80
C LEU A 71 -8.02 -8.33 -3.91
N GLY A 72 -8.40 -7.75 -2.76
CA GLY A 72 -9.40 -8.30 -1.85
C GLY A 72 -8.86 -9.10 -0.67
N LYS A 73 -7.53 -9.20 -0.50
CA LYS A 73 -6.88 -9.88 0.63
C LYS A 73 -6.38 -8.87 1.66
N GLY A 74 -7.03 -8.78 2.82
CA GLY A 74 -6.56 -7.90 3.90
C GLY A 74 -6.97 -6.42 3.73
N HIS A 75 -8.00 -6.13 2.93
CA HIS A 75 -8.53 -4.78 2.72
C HIS A 75 -8.96 -4.06 4.02
N GLN A 76 -9.29 -4.81 5.07
CA GLN A 76 -9.65 -4.30 6.40
C GLN A 76 -8.49 -3.55 7.09
N TYR A 77 -7.24 -3.91 6.80
CA TYR A 77 -6.05 -3.29 7.41
C TYR A 77 -5.71 -1.93 6.81
N PHE A 78 -6.21 -1.63 5.61
CA PHE A 78 -5.93 -0.40 4.88
C PHE A 78 -7.14 0.56 4.84
N GLY A 79 -8.18 0.29 5.63
CA GLY A 79 -9.40 1.11 5.64
C GLY A 79 -10.18 1.09 4.31
N ILE A 80 -9.90 0.11 3.43
CA ILE A 80 -10.52 0.02 2.11
C ILE A 80 -11.90 -0.62 2.27
N GLN A 81 -12.96 0.17 2.06
CA GLN A 81 -14.36 -0.26 2.24
C GLN A 81 -14.84 -1.22 1.14
N ALA A 82 -14.33 -1.08 -0.09
CA ALA A 82 -14.68 -1.95 -1.21
C ALA A 82 -13.41 -2.29 -2.02
N PRO A 83 -12.79 -3.47 -1.81
CA PRO A 83 -11.73 -3.95 -2.68
C PRO A 83 -12.27 -4.10 -4.11
N LEU A 84 -11.39 -4.03 -5.12
CA LEU A 84 -11.70 -3.97 -6.57
C LEU A 84 -13.01 -4.68 -6.95
N SER A 85 -14.11 -3.93 -6.88
CA SER A 85 -15.42 -4.34 -7.38
C SER A 85 -15.62 -3.63 -8.71
N ALA A 86 -16.33 -4.26 -9.64
CA ALA A 86 -16.64 -3.70 -10.97
C ALA A 86 -17.35 -2.33 -10.91
N THR A 87 -17.81 -1.91 -9.73
CA THR A 87 -18.49 -0.64 -9.43
C THR A 87 -17.75 0.27 -8.44
N SER A 88 -16.56 -0.12 -7.94
CA SER A 88 -15.83 0.66 -6.93
C SER A 88 -14.96 1.75 -7.56
N GLN A 89 -14.87 2.92 -6.90
CA GLN A 89 -13.98 4.00 -7.30
C GLN A 89 -12.53 3.51 -7.34
N LEU A 90 -11.85 3.83 -8.44
CA LEU A 90 -10.45 3.52 -8.70
C LEU A 90 -9.60 4.00 -7.51
N VAL A 91 -9.17 3.06 -6.66
CA VAL A 91 -8.42 3.39 -5.45
C VAL A 91 -7.10 4.03 -5.86
N TRP A 92 -6.82 5.21 -5.30
CA TRP A 92 -5.65 6.02 -5.62
C TRP A 92 -4.36 5.25 -5.30
N PHE A 93 -3.56 4.96 -6.34
CA PHE A 93 -2.31 4.21 -6.23
C PHE A 93 -1.13 5.17 -6.39
N PRO A 94 -0.21 5.29 -5.42
CA PRO A 94 0.90 6.23 -5.50
C PRO A 94 2.02 5.68 -6.42
N TYR A 95 1.77 5.69 -7.73
CA TYR A 95 2.70 5.19 -8.76
C TYR A 95 4.10 5.81 -8.64
N SER A 96 4.18 7.12 -8.39
CA SER A 96 5.45 7.83 -8.24
C SER A 96 6.31 7.31 -7.09
N ALA A 97 5.71 6.93 -5.96
CA ALA A 97 6.45 6.35 -4.84
C ALA A 97 6.94 4.94 -5.16
N ILE A 98 6.18 4.16 -5.93
CA ILE A 98 6.54 2.80 -6.31
C ILE A 98 7.63 2.80 -7.38
N ASP A 99 7.56 3.72 -8.34
CA ASP A 99 8.63 3.90 -9.32
C ASP A 99 9.93 4.33 -8.62
N HIS A 100 9.85 5.22 -7.64
CA HIS A 100 11.01 5.60 -6.82
C HIS A 100 11.55 4.41 -6.03
N LEU A 101 10.69 3.59 -5.41
CA LEU A 101 11.10 2.35 -4.74
C LEU A 101 11.80 1.38 -5.69
N ARG A 102 11.28 1.23 -6.92
CA ARG A 102 11.88 0.37 -7.94
C ARG A 102 13.25 0.86 -8.37
N LEU A 103 13.41 2.17 -8.53
CA LEU A 103 14.70 2.78 -8.84
C LEU A 103 15.69 2.57 -7.69
N ALA A 104 15.31 2.90 -6.46
CA ALA A 104 16.18 2.75 -5.27
C ALA A 104 16.63 1.31 -5.02
N LEU A 105 15.73 0.33 -5.22
CA LEU A 105 16.10 -1.08 -5.13
C LEU A 105 17.01 -1.53 -6.30
N GLY A 106 16.89 -0.89 -7.47
CA GLY A 106 17.64 -1.21 -8.68
C GLY A 106 19.05 -0.61 -8.73
N GLU A 107 19.29 0.50 -8.03
CA GLU A 107 20.61 1.15 -7.94
C GLU A 107 21.70 0.24 -7.34
N ASN A 108 21.30 -0.76 -6.55
CA ASN A 108 22.22 -1.72 -5.93
C ASN A 108 22.13 -3.11 -6.59
N GLU A 109 22.55 -3.21 -7.85
CA GLU A 109 22.51 -4.46 -8.64
C GLU A 109 23.26 -5.63 -7.99
N ASN A 110 24.28 -5.35 -7.18
CA ASN A 110 25.07 -6.35 -6.45
C ASN A 110 24.34 -6.96 -5.26
N ASN A 111 23.22 -6.37 -4.82
CA ASN A 111 22.46 -6.88 -3.69
C ASN A 111 21.38 -7.88 -4.17
N GLN A 112 21.70 -9.17 -4.10
CA GLN A 112 20.79 -10.26 -4.46
C GLN A 112 19.44 -10.19 -3.72
N HIS A 113 19.42 -9.66 -2.49
CA HIS A 113 18.21 -9.50 -1.71
C HIS A 113 17.29 -8.42 -2.31
N ASN A 114 17.83 -7.26 -2.70
CA ASN A 114 17.07 -6.19 -3.36
C ASN A 114 16.49 -6.65 -4.70
N GLN A 115 17.26 -7.43 -5.47
CA GLN A 115 16.79 -8.02 -6.73
C GLN A 115 15.63 -9.01 -6.50
N ALA A 116 15.70 -9.81 -5.43
CA ALA A 116 14.60 -10.70 -5.06
C ALA A 116 13.32 -9.93 -4.69
N ILE A 117 13.44 -8.83 -3.93
CA ILE A 117 12.32 -7.95 -3.58
C ILE A 117 11.72 -7.31 -4.84
N LEU A 118 12.54 -6.75 -5.71
CA LEU A 118 12.11 -6.18 -7.00
C LEU A 118 11.33 -7.17 -7.85
N GLY A 119 11.84 -8.40 -7.98
CA GLY A 119 11.18 -9.45 -8.74
C GLY A 119 9.81 -9.83 -8.16
N LYS A 120 9.68 -9.88 -6.83
CA LYS A 120 8.39 -10.11 -6.16
C LYS A 120 7.41 -8.96 -6.43
N LEU A 121 7.88 -7.72 -6.31
CA LEU A 121 7.08 -6.52 -6.54
C LEU A 121 6.57 -6.45 -7.99
N GLN A 122 7.43 -6.69 -8.97
CA GLN A 122 7.05 -6.72 -10.39
C GLN A 122 5.98 -7.77 -10.67
N ARG A 123 6.16 -9.01 -10.20
CA ARG A 123 5.17 -10.08 -10.39
C ARG A 123 3.80 -9.72 -9.81
N LYS A 124 3.77 -9.09 -8.64
CA LYS A 124 2.53 -8.66 -7.99
C LYS A 124 1.84 -7.52 -8.74
N MET A 125 2.62 -6.55 -9.22
CA MET A 125 2.12 -5.49 -10.09
C MET A 125 1.53 -6.06 -11.39
N ASP A 126 2.20 -7.01 -12.02
CA ASP A 126 1.69 -7.69 -13.21
C ASP A 126 0.39 -8.44 -12.93
N GLU A 127 0.30 -9.17 -11.81
CA GLU A 127 -0.94 -9.84 -11.39
C GLU A 127 -2.09 -8.83 -11.21
N TYR A 128 -1.81 -7.70 -10.57
CA TYR A 128 -2.76 -6.61 -10.40
C TYR A 128 -3.24 -6.05 -11.75
N PHE A 129 -2.32 -5.71 -12.65
CA PHE A 129 -2.66 -5.20 -13.98
C PHE A 129 -3.47 -6.21 -14.81
N GLN A 130 -3.15 -7.50 -14.73
CA GLN A 130 -3.90 -8.54 -15.43
C GLN A 130 -5.34 -8.67 -14.89
N LYS A 131 -5.53 -8.60 -13.57
CA LYS A 131 -6.88 -8.63 -12.98
C LYS A 131 -7.66 -7.35 -13.30
N LEU A 132 -7.01 -6.19 -13.28
CA LEU A 132 -7.63 -4.93 -13.71
C LEU A 132 -8.09 -4.98 -15.17
N LYS A 133 -7.26 -5.50 -16.08
CA LYS A 133 -7.63 -5.66 -17.49
C LYS A 133 -8.87 -6.54 -17.65
N LYS A 134 -8.89 -7.71 -16.99
CA LYS A 134 -10.06 -8.60 -16.98
C LYS A 134 -11.31 -7.92 -16.43
N ALA A 135 -11.21 -7.25 -15.28
CA ALA A 135 -12.34 -6.54 -14.67
C ALA A 135 -12.87 -5.41 -15.58
N THR A 136 -11.97 -4.70 -16.27
CA THR A 136 -12.32 -3.65 -17.23
C THR A 136 -13.02 -4.21 -18.47
N ASP A 137 -12.54 -5.34 -18.99
CA ASP A 137 -13.13 -6.01 -20.15
C ASP A 137 -14.51 -6.60 -19.80
N ASP A 138 -14.66 -7.15 -18.59
CA ASP A 138 -15.93 -7.66 -18.10
C ASP A 138 -16.94 -6.53 -17.85
N TYR A 139 -16.50 -5.37 -17.32
CA TYR A 139 -17.32 -4.17 -17.25
C TYR A 139 -17.81 -3.72 -18.64
N LYS A 140 -16.92 -3.67 -19.65
CA LYS A 140 -17.30 -3.33 -21.02
C LYS A 140 -18.34 -4.30 -21.61
N LYS A 141 -18.22 -5.61 -21.34
CA LYS A 141 -19.21 -6.62 -21.78
C LYS A 141 -20.57 -6.43 -21.09
N LEU A 142 -20.60 -6.05 -19.82
CA LEU A 142 -21.83 -5.78 -19.07
C LEU A 142 -22.55 -4.54 -19.60
N VAL A 143 -21.80 -3.49 -19.96
CA VAL A 143 -22.35 -2.26 -20.55
C VAL A 143 -22.85 -2.49 -21.99
N GLN A 144 -22.27 -3.44 -22.74
CA GLN A 144 -22.65 -3.75 -24.13
C GLN A 144 -23.79 -4.75 -24.29
N LYS A 145 -24.33 -5.36 -23.21
CA LYS A 145 -25.49 -6.25 -23.33
C LYS A 145 -26.74 -5.40 -23.69
N PRO A 146 -27.34 -5.55 -24.88
CA PRO A 146 -28.55 -4.80 -25.21
C PRO A 146 -29.68 -5.23 -24.28
N VAL A 147 -30.42 -4.25 -23.76
CA VAL A 147 -31.71 -4.46 -23.11
C VAL A 147 -32.62 -5.11 -24.15
N ARG A 148 -32.73 -6.43 -24.10
CA ARG A 148 -33.76 -7.16 -24.86
C ARG A 148 -35.10 -6.86 -24.19
N ALA A 149 -35.82 -5.89 -24.77
CA ALA A 149 -37.26 -5.78 -24.67
C ALA A 149 -37.92 -6.84 -25.57
#